data_AF-A0A673GVE4-F1
#
_entry.id   AF-A0A673GVE4-F1
#
_cell.length_a   1.000
_cell.length_b   1.000
_cell.length_c   1.000
_cell.angle_alpha   90.00
_cell.angle_beta   90.00
_cell.angle_gamma   90.00
#
_symmetry.space_group_name_H-M   'P 1'
#
loop_
_entity.id
_entity.type
_entity.pdbx_description
1 polymer ?
#
loop_
_entity_poly.entity_id
_entity_poly.type
_entity_poly.pdbx_seq_one_letter_code
_entity_poly.pdbx_strand_id
1 'polypeptide(L)'
;MLARTLLLLLLLLLEATVTELWAQPYPIPPTCYSKVLAMGKEITQGAAQIKTDHDTHRCTAHLPDLYIDVHNACVMSSMNSYLSLLDGLRERRCAYTRKVQSLRAVIRQLYIIMSQKCHGDLVFTRDNCEALQHRG
;
A
#
# COMPACT_ATOMS: atom_id res chain seq x y z
N MET A 1 -36.84 -48.77 7.47
CA MET A 1 -37.05 -47.36 7.08
C MET A 1 -35.99 -46.44 7.69
N LEU A 2 -35.70 -46.56 8.99
CA LEU A 2 -34.65 -45.80 9.71
C LEU A 2 -33.27 -45.78 9.05
N ALA A 3 -32.77 -46.92 8.54
CA ALA A 3 -31.45 -47.00 7.90
C ALA A 3 -31.36 -46.21 6.58
N ARG A 4 -32.46 -46.15 5.81
CA ARG A 4 -32.53 -45.37 4.57
C ARG A 4 -32.55 -43.87 4.85
N THR A 5 -33.30 -43.44 5.86
CA THR A 5 -33.31 -42.04 6.30
C THR A 5 -31.97 -41.60 6.88
N LEU A 6 -31.28 -42.46 7.63
CA LEU A 6 -29.93 -42.18 8.14
C LEU A 6 -28.91 -42.05 7.00
N LEU A 7 -28.96 -42.93 6.00
CA LEU A 7 -28.09 -42.87 4.84
C LEU A 7 -28.31 -41.59 4.01
N LEU A 8 -29.58 -41.19 3.82
CA LEU A 8 -29.93 -39.94 3.15
C LEU A 8 -29.45 -38.70 3.91
N LEU A 9 -29.57 -38.70 5.25
CA LEU A 9 -29.04 -37.63 6.10
C LEU A 9 -27.51 -37.54 6.05
N LEU A 10 -26.81 -38.68 6.06
CA LEU A 10 -25.36 -38.74 5.91
C LEU A 10 -24.89 -38.20 4.55
N LEU A 11 -25.59 -38.54 3.47
CA LEU A 11 -25.30 -38.01 2.13
C LEU A 11 -25.52 -36.50 2.06
N LEU A 12 -26.63 -35.98 2.60
CA LEU A 12 -26.91 -34.53 2.64
C LEU A 12 -25.87 -33.74 3.45
N LEU A 13 -25.38 -34.30 4.56
CA LEU A 13 -24.32 -33.69 5.36
C LEU A 13 -22.97 -33.69 4.64
N LEU A 14 -22.69 -34.71 3.81
CA LEU A 14 -21.45 -34.79 3.03
C LEU A 14 -21.41 -33.71 1.93
N GLU A 15 -22.52 -33.50 1.22
CA GLU A 15 -22.63 -32.45 0.18
C GLU A 15 -22.51 -31.03 0.75
N ALA A 16 -23.05 -30.80 1.94
CA ALA A 16 -22.98 -29.50 2.62
C ALA A 16 -21.55 -29.14 3.08
N THR A 17 -20.76 -30.12 3.51
CA THR A 17 -19.37 -29.86 3.95
C THR A 17 -18.42 -29.67 2.77
N VAL A 18 -18.68 -30.31 1.63
CA VAL A 18 -17.91 -30.10 0.40
C VAL A 18 -18.13 -28.67 -0.13
N THR A 19 -19.36 -28.17 -0.15
CA THR A 19 -19.65 -26.81 -0.65
C THR A 19 -19.00 -25.70 0.18
N GLU A 20 -18.87 -25.85 1.51
CA GLU A 20 -18.15 -24.87 2.34
C GLU A 20 -16.63 -24.89 2.13
N LEU A 21 -16.04 -26.04 1.77
CA LEU A 21 -14.60 -26.15 1.53
C LEU A 21 -14.18 -25.47 0.21
N TRP A 22 -15.03 -25.54 -0.82
CA TRP A 22 -14.78 -24.87 -2.12
C TRP A 22 -15.15 -23.38 -2.12
N ALA A 23 -15.95 -22.92 -1.16
CA ALA A 23 -16.33 -21.51 -1.01
C ALA A 23 -15.30 -20.68 -0.22
N GLN A 24 -14.17 -21.26 0.19
CA GLN A 24 -13.08 -20.51 0.80
C GLN A 24 -12.54 -19.49 -0.22
N PRO A 25 -12.59 -18.18 0.05
CA PRO A 25 -11.97 -17.19 -0.80
C PRO A 25 -10.46 -17.43 -0.77
N TYR A 26 -9.94 -18.11 -1.79
CA TYR A 26 -8.50 -18.20 -1.97
C TYR A 26 -7.98 -16.76 -2.08
N PRO A 27 -7.02 -16.34 -1.24
CA PRO A 27 -6.45 -15.01 -1.36
C PRO A 27 -5.75 -14.93 -2.70
N ILE A 28 -6.42 -14.31 -3.68
CA ILE A 28 -5.83 -14.00 -4.98
C ILE A 28 -4.64 -13.09 -4.68
N PRO A 29 -3.39 -13.51 -4.98
CA PRO A 29 -2.24 -12.68 -4.71
C PRO A 29 -2.42 -11.34 -5.43
N PRO A 30 -2.08 -10.21 -4.79
CA PRO A 30 -2.27 -8.91 -5.42
C PRO A 30 -1.46 -8.84 -6.71
N THR A 31 -2.09 -8.37 -7.79
CA THR A 31 -1.38 -8.05 -9.03
C THR A 31 -0.41 -6.89 -8.78
N CYS A 32 0.55 -6.72 -9.69
CA CYS A 32 1.47 -5.58 -9.64
C CYS A 32 0.73 -4.25 -9.47
N TYR A 33 -0.32 -4.04 -10.25
CA TYR A 33 -1.16 -2.84 -10.16
C TYR A 33 -1.83 -2.69 -8.78
N SER A 34 -2.52 -3.73 -8.28
CA SER A 34 -3.25 -3.61 -7.00
C SER A 34 -2.31 -3.43 -5.81
N LYS A 35 -1.14 -4.09 -5.84
CA LYS A 35 -0.08 -3.92 -4.83
C LYS A 35 0.48 -2.49 -4.83
N VAL A 36 0.85 -1.98 -5.99
CA VAL A 36 1.41 -0.63 -6.17
C VAL A 36 0.38 0.44 -5.78
N LEU A 37 -0.88 0.26 -6.17
CA LEU A 37 -1.97 1.15 -5.77
C LEU A 37 -2.19 1.18 -4.26
N ALA A 38 -2.19 0.01 -3.60
CA ALA A 38 -2.36 -0.08 -2.15
C ALA A 38 -1.20 0.61 -1.41
N MET A 39 0.04 0.35 -1.81
CA MET A 39 1.22 0.98 -1.23
C MET A 39 1.27 2.50 -1.48
N GLY A 40 0.85 2.96 -2.66
CA GLY A 40 0.76 4.40 -2.94
C GLY A 40 -0.21 5.13 -2.01
N LYS A 41 -1.36 4.51 -1.72
CA LYS A 41 -2.32 5.02 -0.72
C LYS A 41 -1.71 5.03 0.68
N GLU A 42 -1.04 3.96 1.08
CA GLU A 42 -0.36 3.85 2.37
C GLU A 42 0.69 4.96 2.57
N ILE A 43 1.51 5.24 1.54
CA ILE A 43 2.51 6.32 1.57
C ILE A 43 1.84 7.69 1.70
N THR A 44 0.81 7.94 0.89
CA THR A 44 0.07 9.22 0.90
C THR A 44 -0.50 9.48 2.30
N GLN A 45 -1.13 8.47 2.90
CA GLN A 45 -1.66 8.54 4.26
C GLN A 45 -0.56 8.70 5.31
N GLY A 46 0.53 7.93 5.20
CA GLY A 46 1.65 8.00 6.12
C GLY A 46 2.35 9.36 6.10
N ALA A 47 2.49 9.98 4.94
CA ALA A 47 3.03 11.33 4.79
C ALA A 47 2.15 12.38 5.47
N ALA A 48 0.83 12.32 5.28
CA ALA A 48 -0.11 13.19 5.99
C ALA A 48 -0.05 12.96 7.51
N GLN A 49 0.00 11.70 7.96
CA GLN A 49 0.02 11.35 9.37
C GLN A 49 1.25 11.91 10.09
N ILE A 50 2.45 11.79 9.52
CA ILE A 50 3.65 12.34 10.17
C ILE A 50 3.61 13.86 10.26
N LYS A 51 2.88 14.55 9.39
CA LYS A 51 2.69 16.00 9.47
C LYS A 51 1.76 16.40 10.60
N THR A 52 0.72 15.61 10.89
CA THR A 52 -0.30 15.94 11.90
C THR A 52 -0.04 15.34 13.28
N ASP A 53 0.87 14.36 13.37
CA ASP A 53 1.11 13.62 14.59
C ASP A 53 1.90 14.42 15.64
N HIS A 54 1.50 14.38 16.90
CA HIS A 54 2.11 15.17 17.97
C HIS A 54 3.64 14.99 18.07
N ASP A 55 4.13 13.75 17.90
CA ASP A 55 5.55 13.43 18.10
C ASP A 55 6.43 13.84 16.91
N THR A 56 5.84 14.06 15.74
CA THR A 56 6.57 14.33 14.49
C THR A 56 6.18 15.65 13.82
N HIS A 57 5.06 16.27 14.17
CA HIS A 57 4.58 17.51 13.56
C HIS A 57 5.64 18.62 13.55
N ARG A 58 6.34 18.84 14.67
CA ARG A 58 7.33 19.93 14.80
C ARG A 58 8.42 19.90 13.73
N CYS A 59 8.85 18.70 13.35
CA CYS A 59 9.96 18.48 12.42
C CYS A 59 9.49 18.11 11.01
N THR A 60 8.21 17.82 10.80
CA THR A 60 7.67 17.40 9.49
C THR A 60 6.69 18.42 8.90
N ALA A 61 6.20 19.39 9.67
CA ALA A 61 5.21 20.38 9.20
C ALA A 61 5.67 21.17 7.97
N HIS A 62 6.98 21.37 7.80
CA HIS A 62 7.56 22.06 6.65
C HIS A 62 7.74 21.16 5.42
N LEU A 63 7.51 19.86 5.55
CA LEU A 63 7.56 18.95 4.41
C LEU A 63 6.36 19.21 3.49
N PRO A 64 6.56 19.16 2.16
CA PRO A 64 5.47 19.26 1.22
C PRO A 64 4.50 18.10 1.42
N ASP A 65 3.26 18.28 1.03
CA ASP A 65 2.34 17.14 0.94
C ASP A 65 2.80 16.17 -0.14
N LEU A 66 2.59 14.87 0.12
CA LEU A 66 2.98 13.81 -0.79
C LEU A 66 1.74 13.02 -1.21
N TYR A 67 1.42 13.11 -2.50
CA TYR A 67 0.41 12.28 -3.12
C TYR A 67 1.07 11.31 -4.12
N ILE A 68 0.82 10.01 -3.97
CA ILE A 68 1.30 8.99 -4.89
C ILE A 68 0.21 8.68 -5.92
N ASP A 69 0.36 9.22 -7.13
CA ASP A 69 -0.41 8.78 -8.31
C ASP A 69 0.40 7.77 -9.11
N VAL A 70 0.02 6.49 -9.00
CA VAL A 70 0.71 5.39 -9.69
C VAL A 70 0.55 5.45 -11.21
N HIS A 71 -0.37 6.27 -11.70
CA HIS A 71 -0.57 6.51 -13.13
C HIS A 71 0.23 7.72 -13.65
N ASN A 72 0.96 8.41 -12.78
CA ASN A 72 1.76 9.56 -13.16
C ASN A 72 3.23 9.15 -13.37
N ALA A 73 3.82 9.49 -14.51
CA ALA A 73 5.19 9.17 -14.86
C ALA A 73 6.22 9.75 -13.86
N CYS A 74 5.88 10.83 -13.16
CA CYS A 74 6.77 11.51 -12.22
C CYS A 74 6.83 10.85 -10.83
N VAL A 75 5.98 9.84 -10.58
CA VAL A 75 5.83 9.20 -9.25
C VAL A 75 7.15 8.72 -8.64
N MET A 76 8.04 8.16 -9.46
CA MET A 76 9.36 7.69 -9.03
C MET A 76 10.26 8.85 -8.58
N SER A 77 10.23 9.97 -9.30
CA SER A 77 10.96 11.18 -8.95
C SER A 77 10.41 11.81 -7.66
N SER A 78 9.08 11.86 -7.50
CA SER A 78 8.42 12.35 -6.29
C SER A 78 8.81 11.54 -5.05
N MET A 79 8.84 10.21 -5.16
CA MET A 79 9.29 9.33 -4.08
C MET A 79 10.76 9.59 -3.68
N ASN A 80 11.67 9.69 -4.65
CA ASN A 80 13.07 9.99 -4.38
C ASN A 80 13.26 11.36 -3.73
N SER A 81 12.59 12.39 -4.24
CA SER A 81 12.65 13.75 -3.69
C SER A 81 12.17 13.78 -2.23
N TYR A 82 11.07 13.09 -1.94
CA TYR A 82 10.55 13.00 -0.58
C TYR A 82 11.49 12.22 0.35
N LEU A 83 12.09 11.13 -0.12
CA LEU A 83 13.11 10.40 0.64
C LEU A 83 14.30 11.29 1.00
N SER A 84 14.79 12.12 0.08
CA SER A 84 15.87 13.07 0.36
C SER A 84 15.48 14.06 1.46
N LEU A 85 14.24 14.54 1.48
CA LEU A 85 13.74 15.41 2.55
C LEU A 85 13.68 14.67 3.89
N LEU A 86 13.18 13.43 3.91
CA LEU A 86 13.16 12.60 5.12
C LEU A 86 14.56 12.28 5.65
N ASP A 87 15.53 12.07 4.76
CA ASP A 87 16.94 11.81 5.13
C ASP A 87 17.63 13.10 5.62
N GLY A 88 17.16 14.28 5.18
CA GLY A 88 17.62 15.59 5.62
C GLY A 88 17.04 16.09 6.95
N LEU A 89 16.17 15.32 7.62
CA LEU A 89 15.58 15.72 8.90
C LEU A 89 16.66 15.89 9.98
N ARG A 90 16.91 17.14 10.39
CA ARG A 90 17.96 17.50 11.37
C ARG A 90 17.66 16.96 12.77
N GLU A 91 16.39 16.85 13.14
CA GLU A 91 15.99 16.39 14.46
C GLU A 91 15.97 14.85 14.52
N ARG A 92 17.02 14.25 15.10
CA ARG A 92 17.13 12.78 15.21
C ARG A 92 15.90 12.16 15.89
N ARG A 93 15.39 12.78 16.96
CA ARG A 93 14.24 12.24 17.71
C ARG A 93 13.03 12.02 16.80
N CYS A 94 12.84 12.90 15.83
CA CYS A 94 11.82 12.80 14.80
C CYS A 94 12.14 11.77 13.73
N ALA A 95 13.35 11.86 13.16
CA ALA A 95 13.78 10.99 12.07
C ALA A 95 13.74 9.50 12.44
N TYR A 96 14.02 9.16 13.71
CA TYR A 96 14.04 7.78 14.21
C TYR A 96 12.72 7.33 14.85
N THR A 97 11.64 8.12 14.77
CA THR A 97 10.32 7.62 15.15
C THR A 97 9.89 6.47 14.26
N ARG A 98 9.11 5.53 14.81
CA ARG A 98 8.61 4.38 14.05
C ARG A 98 7.80 4.81 12.82
N LYS A 99 7.02 5.89 12.91
CA LYS A 99 6.20 6.42 11.82
C LYS A 99 7.05 6.89 10.64
N VAL A 100 8.07 7.72 10.91
CA VAL A 100 8.99 8.21 9.86
C VAL A 100 9.81 7.08 9.25
N GLN A 101 10.32 6.16 10.07
CA GLN A 101 11.08 5.00 9.56
C GLN A 101 10.21 4.05 8.73
N SER A 102 8.98 3.79 9.17
CA SER A 102 8.02 2.98 8.41
C SER A 102 7.70 3.63 7.07
N LEU A 103 7.40 4.94 7.05
CA LEU A 103 7.14 5.66 5.81
C LEU A 103 8.32 5.58 4.85
N ARG A 104 9.54 5.83 5.34
CA ARG A 104 10.78 5.71 4.56
C ARG A 104 10.95 4.31 3.97
N ALA A 105 10.69 3.27 4.76
CA ALA A 105 10.78 1.88 4.31
C ALA A 105 9.76 1.55 3.23
N VAL A 106 8.50 1.96 3.40
CA VAL A 106 7.42 1.70 2.43
C VAL A 106 7.67 2.46 1.13
N ILE A 107 8.16 3.70 1.17
CA ILE A 107 8.53 4.45 -0.05
C ILE A 107 9.65 3.73 -0.81
N ARG A 108 10.72 3.31 -0.13
CA ARG A 108 11.82 2.55 -0.74
C ARG A 108 11.32 1.22 -1.33
N GLN A 109 10.45 0.53 -0.61
CA GLN A 109 9.87 -0.72 -1.07
C GLN A 109 9.02 -0.51 -2.32
N LEU A 110 8.18 0.53 -2.36
CA LEU A 110 7.37 0.84 -3.54
C LEU A 110 8.26 1.17 -4.74
N TYR A 111 9.30 1.99 -4.53
CA TYR A 111 10.27 2.32 -5.58
C TYR A 111 10.89 1.06 -6.19
N ILE A 112 11.34 0.10 -5.37
CA ILE A 112 11.92 -1.17 -5.84
C ILE A 112 10.87 -2.01 -6.57
N ILE A 113 9.65 -2.10 -6.03
CA ILE A 113 8.57 -2.86 -6.67
C ILE A 113 8.26 -2.28 -8.05
N MET A 114 8.09 -0.96 -8.17
CA MET A 114 7.78 -0.32 -9.45
C MET A 114 8.95 -0.39 -10.45
N SER A 115 10.20 -0.20 -9.99
CA SER A 115 11.37 -0.19 -10.88
C SER A 115 11.85 -1.56 -11.32
N GLN A 116 11.62 -2.61 -10.52
CA GLN A 116 12.18 -3.94 -10.80
C GLN A 116 11.10 -5.01 -10.96
N LYS A 117 10.18 -5.12 -10.01
CA LYS A 117 9.23 -6.25 -9.97
C LYS A 117 8.05 -6.06 -10.91
N CYS A 118 7.55 -4.83 -11.03
CA CYS A 118 6.42 -4.43 -11.84
C CYS A 118 6.86 -3.57 -13.04
N HIS A 119 8.14 -3.65 -13.41
CA HIS A 119 8.67 -2.89 -14.52
C HIS A 119 8.02 -3.34 -15.83
N GLY A 120 7.41 -2.42 -16.55
CA GLY A 120 6.69 -2.70 -17.80
C GLY A 120 5.23 -3.15 -17.63
N ASP A 121 4.81 -3.50 -16.41
CA ASP A 121 3.41 -3.84 -16.10
C ASP A 121 2.55 -2.61 -15.78
N LEU A 122 3.19 -1.50 -15.43
CA LEU A 122 2.54 -0.26 -15.05
C LEU A 122 2.43 0.68 -16.25
N VAL A 123 1.21 1.16 -16.50
CA VAL A 123 0.93 2.15 -17.55
C VAL A 123 0.79 3.53 -16.91
N PHE A 124 1.67 4.45 -17.29
CA PHE A 124 1.55 5.86 -16.94
C PHE A 124 0.60 6.55 -17.93
N THR A 125 -0.46 7.16 -17.41
CA THR A 125 -1.47 7.87 -18.21
C THR A 125 -1.39 9.39 -18.04
N ARG A 126 -0.49 9.88 -17.18
CA ARG A 126 -0.27 11.29 -16.87
C ARG A 126 1.23 11.58 -16.75
N ASP A 127 1.64 12.79 -17.10
CA ASP A 127 3.02 13.28 -17.04
C ASP A 127 3.12 14.68 -16.40
N ASN A 128 2.01 15.25 -15.93
CA ASN A 128 2.00 16.51 -15.21
C ASN A 128 2.57 16.33 -13.78
N CYS A 129 3.87 16.59 -13.61
CA CYS A 129 4.55 16.48 -12.31
C CYS A 129 4.10 17.54 -11.30
N GLU A 130 3.72 18.74 -11.76
CA GLU A 130 3.29 19.85 -10.87
C GLU A 130 2.03 19.47 -10.10
N ALA A 131 1.16 18.65 -10.70
CA ALA A 131 -0.05 18.14 -10.05
C ALA A 131 0.23 17.28 -8.81
N LEU A 132 1.44 16.73 -8.65
CA LEU A 132 1.83 15.96 -7.45
C LEU A 132 2.37 16.85 -6.33
N GLN A 133 2.88 18.04 -6.65
CA GLN A 133 3.40 19.01 -5.66
C GLN A 133 2.28 19.88 -5.06
N HIS A 134 1.15 20.03 -5.75
CA HIS A 134 0.07 20.97 -5.38
C HIS A 134 -1.25 20.32 -4.93
N ARG A 135 -1.35 19.00 -4.81
CA ARG A 135 -2.58 18.28 -4.40
C ARG A 135 -2.63 17.91 -2.90
N GLY A 136 -1.93 18.67 -2.07
CA GLY A 136 -1.99 18.60 -0.60
C GLY A 136 -3.18 19.34 -0.03
#